data_AF-A0A8T3WBX9-F1
#
_entry.id   AF-A0A8T3WBX9-F1
#
_cell.length_a   1.000
_cell.length_b   1.000
_cell.length_c   1.000
_cell.angle_alpha   90.00
_cell.angle_beta   90.00
_cell.angle_gamma   90.00
#
_symmetry.space_group_name_H-M   'P 1'
#
loop_
_entity.id
_entity.type
_entity.pdbx_description
1 polymer ?
#
loop_
_entity_poly.entity_id
_entity_poly.type
_entity_poly.pdbx_seq_one_letter_code
_entity_poly.pdbx_strand_id
1 'polypeptide(L)' 'MEEEYLLDEEVENIDDESIYSEKVRDHLLEDDELSPMEAGFMQGYDEALT' A
#
# COMPACT_ATOMS: atom_id res chain seq x y z
N MET A 1 20.30 13.29 -1.05
CA MET A 1 19.18 12.55 -0.43
C MET A 1 19.25 11.19 -1.09
N GLU A 2 19.75 10.20 -0.36
CA GLU A 2 19.82 8.83 -0.86
C GLU A 2 18.42 8.25 -0.67
N GLU A 3 17.71 7.96 -1.76
CA GLU A 3 16.50 7.16 -1.71
C GLU A 3 16.92 5.71 -1.46
N GLU A 4 16.72 5.24 -0.23
CA GLU A 4 16.97 3.87 0.18
C GLU A 4 15.83 2.99 -0.36
N TYR A 5 16.07 2.30 -1.46
CA TYR A 5 15.14 1.30 -1.99
C TYR A 5 15.24 0.04 -1.12
N LEU A 6 14.16 -0.29 -0.41
CA LEU A 6 14.02 -1.53 0.36
C LEU A 6 14.29 -2.74 -0.54
N LEU A 7 15.35 -3.49 -0.23
CA LEU A 7 15.77 -4.72 -0.91
C LEU A 7 14.82 -5.88 -0.52
N ASP A 8 14.46 -6.70 -1.50
CA ASP A 8 13.50 -7.83 -1.50
C ASP A 8 13.63 -8.91 -0.39
N GLU A 9 14.46 -8.75 0.63
CA GLU A 9 14.68 -9.74 1.71
C GLU A 9 13.80 -9.53 2.96
N GLU A 10 13.06 -8.41 3.08
CA GLU A 10 12.10 -8.13 4.19
C GLU A 10 10.64 -8.49 3.84
N VAL A 11 10.41 -9.32 2.83
CA VAL A 11 9.08 -9.65 2.27
C VAL A 11 8.19 -10.50 3.19
N GLU A 12 8.65 -10.91 4.38
CA GLU A 12 7.86 -11.77 5.28
C GLU A 12 6.92 -11.02 6.26
N ASN A 13 7.02 -9.68 6.40
CA ASN A 13 6.07 -8.88 7.23
C ASN A 13 5.25 -7.84 6.43
N ILE A 14 5.30 -7.89 5.10
CA ILE A 14 4.73 -6.87 4.21
C ILE A 14 3.19 -6.74 4.33
N ASP A 15 2.48 -7.78 4.76
CA ASP A 15 1.00 -7.72 4.79
C ASP A 15 0.43 -6.67 5.77
N ASP A 16 1.15 -6.35 6.85
CA ASP A 16 0.66 -5.39 7.85
C ASP A 16 1.05 -3.93 7.55
N GLU A 17 1.99 -3.69 6.64
CA GLU A 17 2.47 -2.34 6.26
C GLU A 17 2.31 -2.03 4.76
N SER A 18 1.82 -2.98 3.95
CA SER A 18 1.59 -2.79 2.52
C SER A 18 0.43 -1.84 2.25
N ILE A 19 0.61 -0.92 1.28
CA ILE A 19 -0.47 -0.06 0.75
C ILE A 19 -1.61 -0.85 0.08
N TYR A 20 -1.39 -2.13 -0.23
CA TYR A 20 -2.42 -3.05 -0.72
C TYR A 20 -3.23 -3.69 0.43
N SER A 21 -2.76 -3.57 1.67
CA SER A 21 -3.54 -3.93 2.85
C SER A 21 -4.69 -2.93 3.03
N GLU A 22 -5.93 -3.42 3.10
CA GLU A 22 -7.13 -2.58 3.28
C GLU A 22 -6.98 -1.62 4.46
N LYS A 23 -6.47 -2.14 5.59
CA LYS A 23 -6.28 -1.36 6.81
C LYS A 23 -5.26 -0.23 6.66
N VAL A 24 -4.16 -0.47 5.94
CA VAL A 24 -3.12 0.53 5.71
C VAL A 24 -3.63 1.59 4.74
N ARG A 25 -4.30 1.17 3.66
CA ARG A 25 -4.92 2.05 2.68
C ARG A 25 -5.94 3.01 3.32
N ASP A 26 -6.79 2.50 4.21
CA ASP A 26 -7.79 3.30 4.92
C ASP A 26 -7.14 4.33 5.85
N HIS A 27 -6.10 3.96 6.59
CA HIS A 27 -5.36 4.91 7.43
C HIS A 27 -4.69 6.03 6.60
N LEU A 28 -4.07 5.67 5.47
CA LEU A 28 -3.43 6.66 4.59
C LEU A 28 -4.45 7.59 3.90
N LEU A 29 -5.66 7.10 3.61
CA LEU A 29 -6.77 7.93 3.14
C LEU A 29 -7.26 8.93 4.21
N GLU A 30 -7.33 8.50 5.48
CA GLU A 30 -7.74 9.36 6.59
C GLU A 30 -6.72 10.47 6.89
N ASP A 31 -5.44 10.19 6.73
CA ASP A 31 -4.34 11.14 6.95
C ASP A 31 -4.07 12.06 5.73
N ASP A 32 -4.91 12.00 4.68
CA ASP A 32 -4.73 12.69 3.38
C ASP A 32 -3.38 12.35 2.68
N GLU A 33 -2.71 11.27 3.08
CA GLU A 33 -1.48 10.76 2.46
C GLU A 33 -1.77 9.98 1.17
N LEU A 34 -2.99 9.47 1.03
CA LEU A 34 -3.49 8.81 -0.17
C LEU A 34 -4.71 9.55 -0.72
N SER A 35 -4.79 9.75 -2.03
CA SER A 35 -6.00 10.28 -2.64
C SER A 35 -7.07 9.18 -2.82
N PRO A 36 -8.37 9.55 -2.87
CA PRO A 36 -9.44 8.60 -3.18
C PRO A 36 -9.26 7.86 -4.52
N MET A 37 -8.60 8.50 -5.49
CA MET A 37 -8.31 7.89 -6.80
C MET A 37 -7.21 6.82 -6.70
N GLU A 38 -6.15 7.10 -5.93
CA GLU A 38 -5.06 6.13 -5.70
C GLU A 38 -5.55 4.92 -4.92
N ALA A 39 -6.39 5.12 -3.90
CA ALA A 39 -6.98 4.01 -3.15
C ALA A 39 -7.85 3.12 -4.05
N GLY A 40 -8.66 3.72 -4.92
CA GLY A 40 -9.48 2.98 -5.87
C GLY A 40 -8.65 2.19 -6.89
N PHE A 41 -7.51 2.71 -7.32
CA PHE A 41 -6.59 1.98 -8.19
C PHE A 41 -5.97 0.78 -7.49
N MET A 42 -5.51 0.95 -6.23
CA MET A 42 -4.92 -0.12 -5.43
C MET A 42 -5.94 -1.22 -5.11
N GLN A 43 -7.17 -0.85 -4.73
CA GLN A 43 -8.25 -1.81 -4.51
C GLN A 43 -8.58 -2.61 -5.77
N GLY A 44 -8.64 -1.94 -6.94
CA GLY A 44 -8.90 -2.63 -8.20
C GLY A 44 -7.80 -3.62 -8.60
N TYR A 45 -6.55 -3.41 -8.14
CA TYR A 45 -5.46 -4.36 -8.33
C TYR A 45 -5.65 -5.62 -7.48
N ASP A 46 -6.04 -5.47 -6.21
CA ASP A 46 -6.34 -6.60 -5.32
C ASP A 46 -7.50 -7.47 -5.86
N GLU A 47 -8.55 -6.82 -6.36
CA GLU A 47 -9.72 -7.50 -6.93
C GLU A 47 -9.39 -8.26 -8.22
N ALA A 48 -8.43 -7.78 -9.02
CA ALA A 48 -8.01 -8.44 -10.26
C ALA A 48 -7.13 -9.68 -10.03
N LEU A 49 -6.57 -9.84 -8.83
CA LEU A 49 -5.77 -11.01 -8.43
C LEU A 49 -6.62 -12.16 -7.85
N THR A 50 -7.94 -11.97 -7.69
CA THR A 50 -8.90 -12.94 -7.16
C THR A 50 -9.71 -13.62 -8.26
#